data_AF-A0AAD7J6N7-F1
#
_entry.id   AF-A0AAD7J6N7-F1
#
_cell.length_a   1.000
_cell.length_b   1.000
_cell.length_c   1.000
_cell.angle_alpha   90.00
_cell.angle_beta   90.00
_cell.angle_gamma   90.00
#
_symmetry.space_group_name_H-M   'P 1'
#
loop_
_entity.id
_entity.type
_entity.pdbx_description
1 polymer ?
#
loop_
_entity_poly.entity_id
_entity_poly.type
_entity_poly.pdbx_seq_one_letter_code
_entity_poly.pdbx_strand_id
1 'polypeptide(L)'
;MPKNARGTWLLETCEDSHLEILNGTSFEGDAPGQFTSFQPNGRAVVNYALFSREFTSMLPPKVLRIIPVPAEWSDHVIIALFIPLP
;
A
#
# COMPACT_ATOMS: atom_id res chain seq x y z
N MET A 1 7.87 -3.44 -16.71
CA MET A 1 8.44 -4.40 -15.73
C MET A 1 7.71 -5.72 -15.88
N PRO A 2 8.40 -6.88 -15.82
CA PRO A 2 7.72 -8.17 -15.86
C PRO A 2 6.75 -8.27 -14.68
N LYS A 3 5.46 -8.49 -14.98
CA LYS A 3 4.46 -8.77 -13.94
C LYS A 3 4.81 -10.12 -13.32
N ASN A 4 5.07 -10.16 -12.02
CA ASN A 4 5.21 -11.45 -11.34
C ASN A 4 3.82 -12.11 -11.24
N ALA A 5 3.76 -13.45 -11.27
CA ALA A 5 2.49 -14.17 -11.29
C ALA A 5 1.64 -13.86 -10.04
N ARG A 6 2.27 -13.75 -8.87
CA ARG A 6 1.60 -13.45 -7.59
C ARG A 6 0.95 -12.06 -7.57
N GLY A 7 1.60 -11.06 -8.14
CA GLY A 7 1.11 -9.69 -8.24
C GLY A 7 0.02 -9.57 -9.30
N THR A 8 0.10 -10.33 -10.39
CA THR A 8 -1.02 -10.44 -11.35
C THR A 8 -2.24 -11.02 -10.67
N TRP A 9 -2.09 -12.13 -9.95
CA TRP A 9 -3.16 -12.75 -9.18
C TRP A 9 -3.75 -11.81 -8.10
N LEU A 10 -2.91 -11.03 -7.41
CA LEU A 10 -3.38 -10.04 -6.44
C LEU A 10 -4.23 -8.94 -7.12
N LEU A 11 -3.80 -8.44 -8.28
CA LEU A 11 -4.54 -7.44 -9.04
C LEU A 11 -5.89 -7.99 -9.52
N GLU A 12 -5.91 -9.22 -10.04
CA GLU A 12 -7.15 -9.90 -10.44
C GLU A 12 -8.09 -10.07 -9.25
N THR A 13 -7.58 -10.53 -8.10
CA THR A 13 -8.37 -10.67 -6.87
C THR A 13 -8.95 -9.34 -6.40
N CYS A 14 -8.20 -8.24 -6.50
CA CYS A 14 -8.70 -6.91 -6.16
C CYS A 14 -9.79 -6.47 -7.13
N GLU A 15 -9.63 -6.72 -8.43
CA GLU A 15 -10.65 -6.38 -9.43
C GLU A 15 -11.95 -7.14 -9.17
N ASP A 16 -11.87 -8.46 -8.99
CA ASP A 16 -13.02 -9.33 -8.74
C ASP A 16 -13.75 -8.97 -7.43
N SER A 17 -13.00 -8.46 -6.44
CA SER A 17 -13.54 -8.09 -5.13
C SER A 17 -13.91 -6.61 -5.01
N HIS A 18 -13.84 -5.84 -6.10
CA HIS A 18 -14.05 -4.38 -6.09
C HIS A 18 -13.18 -3.62 -5.07
N LEU A 19 -11.95 -4.07 -4.87
CA LEU A 19 -10.96 -3.41 -4.04
C LEU A 19 -10.00 -2.55 -4.88
N GLU A 20 -9.54 -1.46 -4.30
CA GLU A 20 -8.48 -0.60 -4.83
C GLU A 20 -7.25 -0.70 -3.92
N ILE A 21 -6.09 -0.86 -4.54
CA ILE A 21 -4.80 -0.79 -3.86
C ILE A 21 -4.46 0.69 -3.68
N LEU A 22 -4.38 1.17 -2.43
CA LEU A 22 -4.09 2.57 -2.14
C LEU A 22 -2.60 2.90 -2.33
N ASN A 23 -1.71 1.91 -2.25
CA ASN A 23 -0.28 2.10 -2.46
C ASN A 23 0.02 2.61 -3.88
N GLY A 24 0.94 3.57 -4.01
CA GLY A 24 1.34 4.17 -5.27
C GLY A 24 0.34 5.15 -5.88
N THR A 25 -0.78 5.43 -5.19
CA THR A 25 -1.82 6.37 -5.63
C THR A 25 -1.69 7.73 -4.94
N SER A 26 -2.59 8.67 -5.25
CA SER A 26 -2.71 9.95 -4.53
C SER A 26 -3.11 9.82 -3.06
N PHE A 27 -3.55 8.63 -2.62
CA PHE A 27 -3.84 8.35 -1.22
C PHE A 27 -2.57 8.09 -0.41
N GLU A 28 -1.43 7.75 -1.03
CA GLU A 28 -0.15 7.48 -0.36
C GLU A 28 0.69 8.75 -0.21
N GLY A 29 0.71 9.29 1.02
CA GLY A 29 1.68 10.26 1.52
C GLY A 29 2.13 11.38 0.56
N ASP A 30 3.36 11.85 0.75
CA ASP A 30 3.98 12.86 -0.13
C ASP A 30 4.78 12.24 -1.28
N ALA A 31 5.12 10.95 -1.17
CA ALA A 31 5.94 10.23 -2.14
C ALA A 31 5.34 8.85 -2.43
N PRO A 32 4.39 8.72 -3.37
CA PRO A 32 3.75 7.44 -3.67
C PRO A 32 4.75 6.37 -4.15
N GLY A 33 4.49 5.12 -3.76
CA GLY A 33 5.29 3.96 -4.16
C GLY A 33 6.49 3.69 -3.23
N GLN A 34 6.40 4.08 -1.96
CA GLN A 34 7.45 3.81 -0.99
C GLN A 34 7.59 2.30 -0.73
N PHE A 35 8.82 1.83 -0.58
CA PHE A 35 9.08 0.45 -0.21
C PHE A 35 8.58 0.17 1.20
N THR A 36 8.01 -1.02 1.39
CA THR A 36 7.41 -1.42 2.66
C THR A 36 8.24 -2.46 3.41
N SER A 37 9.32 -2.92 2.80
CA SER A 37 10.14 -4.03 3.25
C SER A 37 11.56 -3.88 2.71
N PHE A 38 12.56 -4.08 3.59
CA PHE A 38 13.97 -3.76 3.37
C PHE A 38 14.86 -4.91 3.85
N GLN A 39 15.29 -5.77 2.92
CA GLN A 39 16.20 -6.87 3.19
C GLN A 39 17.64 -6.51 2.82
N PRO A 40 18.64 -7.27 3.32
CA PRO A 40 20.03 -7.11 2.89
C PRO A 40 20.23 -7.13 1.36
N ASN A 41 19.40 -7.90 0.64
CA ASN A 41 19.52 -8.08 -0.81
C ASN A 41 18.56 -7.21 -1.64
N GLY A 42 17.82 -6.29 -1.02
CA GLY A 42 16.92 -5.41 -1.75
C GLY A 42 15.76 -4.86 -0.94
N ARG A 43 14.84 -4.22 -1.65
CA ARG A 43 13.67 -3.58 -1.07
C ARG A 43 12.46 -3.82 -1.96
N ALA A 44 11.30 -3.98 -1.35
CA ALA A 44 10.08 -4.35 -2.05
C ALA A 44 8.84 -3.68 -1.44
N VAL A 45 7.80 -3.57 -2.26
CA VAL A 45 6.44 -3.27 -1.81
C VAL A 45 5.72 -4.61 -1.68
N VAL A 46 5.45 -5.01 -0.45
CA VAL A 46 4.83 -6.32 -0.12
C VAL A 46 3.72 -6.21 0.91
N ASN A 47 3.60 -5.06 1.58
CA ASN A 47 2.49 -4.75 2.46
C ASN A 47 1.58 -3.75 1.71
N TYR A 48 0.30 -4.06 1.61
CA TYR A 48 -0.66 -3.28 0.84
C TYR A 48 -1.82 -2.81 1.72
N ALA A 49 -2.27 -1.58 1.51
CA ALA A 49 -3.55 -1.10 2.01
C ALA A 49 -4.58 -1.22 0.89
N LEU A 50 -5.62 -2.03 1.13
CA LEU A 50 -6.73 -2.24 0.21
C LEU A 50 -7.96 -1.53 0.75
N PHE A 51 -8.75 -0.93 -0.14
CA PHE A 51 -9.98 -0.24 0.23
C PHE A 51 -11.08 -0.53 -0.78
N SER A 52 -12.34 -0.60 -0.32
CA SER A 52 -13.49 -0.79 -1.20
C SER A 52 -13.61 0.39 -2.17
N ARG A 53 -13.61 0.08 -3.48
CA ARG A 53 -13.58 1.05 -4.57
C ARG A 53 -14.75 2.03 -4.48
N GLU A 54 -15.91 1.56 -4.03
CA GLU A 54 -17.15 2.33 -3.88
C GLU A 54 -17.03 3.50 -2.90
N PHE A 55 -16.09 3.43 -1.94
CA PHE A 55 -15.92 4.45 -0.91
C PHE A 55 -14.65 5.31 -1.12
N THR A 56 -13.87 5.06 -2.17
CA THR A 56 -12.60 5.76 -2.42
C THR A 56 -12.80 7.25 -2.65
N SER A 57 -13.92 7.67 -3.24
CA SER A 57 -14.27 9.08 -3.42
C SER A 57 -14.50 9.83 -2.10
N MET A 58 -14.68 9.11 -0.99
CA MET A 58 -14.82 9.70 0.35
C MET A 58 -13.47 9.86 1.06
N LEU A 59 -12.40 9.25 0.55
CA LEU A 59 -11.08 9.35 1.16
C LEU A 59 -10.40 10.67 0.76
N PRO A 60 -9.91 11.46 1.74
CA PRO A 60 -9.03 12.56 1.42
C PRO A 60 -7.70 12.04 0.82
N PRO A 61 -6.96 12.88 0.10
CA PRO A 61 -5.61 12.53 -0.33
C PRO A 61 -4.69 12.33 0.89
N LYS A 62 -3.62 11.54 0.72
CA LYS A 62 -2.58 11.32 1.75
C LYS A 62 -3.06 10.66 3.05
N VAL A 63 -4.15 9.89 2.99
CA VAL A 63 -4.66 9.10 4.13
C VAL A 63 -3.81 7.88 4.47
N LEU A 64 -3.04 7.37 3.51
CA LEU A 64 -2.10 6.28 3.70
C LEU A 64 -0.72 6.85 3.99
N ARG A 65 -0.11 6.44 5.10
CA ARG A 65 1.24 6.82 5.49
C ARG A 65 2.11 5.58 5.68
N ILE A 66 3.31 5.65 5.14
CA ILE A 66 4.36 4.66 5.32
C ILE A 66 5.34 5.23 6.35
N ILE A 67 5.44 4.58 7.49
CA ILE A 67 6.17 5.08 8.65
C ILE A 67 7.37 4.15 8.89
N PRO A 68 8.60 4.61 8.59
CA PRO A 68 9.81 3.84 8.87
C PRO A 68 9.93 3.56 10.37
N VAL A 69 10.43 2.38 10.71
CA VAL A 69 10.81 2.00 12.07
C VAL A 69 12.32 1.72 12.12
N PRO A 70 12.94 1.76 13.29
CA PRO A 70 14.34 1.36 13.43
C PRO A 70 14.57 -0.05 12.89
N ALA A 71 15.66 -0.25 12.13
CA ALA A 71 15.94 -1.51 11.44
C ALA A 71 16.18 -2.67 12.43
N GLU A 72 16.54 -2.37 13.67
CA GLU A 72 16.65 -3.32 14.77
C GLU A 72 15.28 -3.86 15.25
N TRP A 73 14.17 -3.20 14.91
CA TRP A 73 12.83 -3.62 15.31
C TRP A 73 12.15 -4.47 14.23
N SER A 74 12.31 -4.09 12.97
CA SER A 74 11.73 -4.81 11.84
C SER A 74 12.40 -4.42 10.53
N ASP A 75 12.47 -5.36 9.59
CA ASP A 75 12.78 -5.10 8.18
C ASP A 75 11.55 -4.59 7.40
N HIS A 76 10.37 -4.53 8.03
CA HIS A 76 9.15 -3.94 7.49
C HIS A 76 8.88 -2.57 8.11
N VAL A 77 8.25 -1.70 7.34
CA VAL A 77 7.75 -0.40 7.83
C VAL A 77 6.29 -0.53 8.29
N ILE A 78 5.84 0.41 9.11
CA ILE A 78 4.44 0.52 9.50
C ILE A 78 3.64 1.13 8.34
N ILE A 79 2.48 0.55 8.07
CA ILE A 79 1.46 1.15 7.21
C ILE A 79 0.33 1.64 8.10
N ALA A 80 0.04 2.94 8.02
CA ALA A 80 -1.04 3.58 8.77
C ALA A 80 -2.05 4.19 7.80
N LEU A 81 -3.32 3.84 7.97
CA LEU A 81 -4.44 4.37 7.21
C LEU A 81 -5.33 5.23 8.13
N PHE A 82 -5.51 6.50 7.76
CA PHE A 82 -6.30 7.46 8.51
C PHE A 82 -7.64 7.69 7.81
N ILE A 83 -8.68 7.01 8.27
CA ILE A 83 -10.01 7.12 7.68
C ILE A 83 -10.82 8.13 8.49
N PRO A 84 -11.26 9.25 7.89
CA PRO A 84 -12.26 10.09 8.53
C PRO A 84 -13.58 9.31 8.57
N LEU A 85 -14.08 9.06 9.79
CA LEU A 85 -15.42 8.51 9.97
C LEU A 85 -16.43 9.67 10.01
N PRO A 86 -17.65 9.47 9.48
CA PRO A 86 -18.73 10.45 9.59
C PRO A 86 -19.12 10.75 11.04
#